data_AF-A0A7S3HMT6-F1
#
_entry.id   AF-A0A7S3HMT6-F1
#
_cell.length_a   1.000
_cell.length_b   1.000
_cell.length_c   1.000
_cell.angle_alpha   90.00
_cell.angle_beta   90.00
_cell.angle_gamma   90.00
#
_symmetry.space_group_name_H-M   'P 1'
#
loop_
_entity.id
_entity.type
_entity.pdbx_description
1 polymer ?
#
loop_
_entity_poly.entity_id
_entity_poly.type
_entity_poly.pdbx_seq_one_letter_code
_entity_poly.pdbx_strand_id
1 'polypeptide(L)'
;VLVLLVYHVFFANLLASFYGCIMTDPGLVPPNWGFYMGDETKRRRYCKMCNVWKPDRTHHCSICNRCILNMDHHCPWINNCVGFYNRKFFIQLLSYVYLSLVVVVIFTVPELWNRVGLLTRDSGVTNPTLEWISTIFLTCAFCMSLLLLCTLTNFIKFHMKLVLENYTTIENLEREEGARSKFDIGRRRNWEQVFGSQAWLWWLPMHTQASRPIGDGVRWRVHYTRVIDEDEELPHE
;
A
#
# COMPACT_ATOMS: atom_id res chain seq x y z
N VAL A 1 23.00 16.37 14.16
CA VAL A 1 21.70 16.76 14.76
C VAL A 1 20.56 16.79 13.75
N LEU A 2 20.63 17.60 12.67
CA LEU A 2 19.54 17.69 11.68
C LEU A 2 19.14 16.35 11.04
N VAL A 3 20.11 15.56 10.56
CA VAL A 3 19.86 14.21 10.00
C VAL A 3 19.12 13.31 10.99
N LEU A 4 19.52 13.35 12.26
CA LEU A 4 18.91 12.55 13.31
C LEU A 4 17.45 12.96 13.53
N LEU A 5 17.16 14.26 13.54
CA LEU A 5 15.80 14.77 13.65
C LEU A 5 14.93 14.33 12.47
N VAL A 6 15.45 14.46 11.24
CA VAL A 6 14.75 14.03 10.02
C VAL A 6 14.46 12.53 10.06
N TYR A 7 15.43 11.71 10.48
CA TYR A 7 15.23 10.28 10.66
C TYR A 7 14.12 9.96 11.67
N HIS A 8 14.11 10.63 12.83
CA HIS A 8 13.08 10.40 13.84
C HIS A 8 11.68 10.81 13.37
N VAL A 9 11.56 11.86 12.55
CA VAL A 9 10.29 12.24 11.92
C VAL A 9 9.80 11.15 10.96
N PHE A 10 10.67 10.64 10.09
CA PHE A 10 10.29 9.54 9.19
C PHE A 10 9.98 8.25 9.95
N PHE A 11 10.71 7.95 11.01
CA PHE A 11 10.48 6.79 11.85
C PHE A 11 9.14 6.90 12.60
N ALA A 12 8.81 8.08 13.15
CA ALA A 12 7.51 8.32 13.77
C ALA A 12 6.36 8.12 12.75
N ASN A 13 6.51 8.64 11.53
CA ASN A 13 5.54 8.43 10.46
C ASN A 13 5.46 6.96 10.01
N LEU A 14 6.57 6.23 10.01
CA LEU A 14 6.59 4.78 9.76
C LEU A 14 5.72 4.05 10.79
N LEU A 15 5.97 4.28 12.08
CA LEU A 15 5.23 3.65 13.17
C LEU A 15 3.74 4.02 13.12
N ALA A 16 3.42 5.29 12.89
CA ALA A 16 2.04 5.74 12.77
C ALA A 16 1.34 5.13 11.53
N SER A 17 2.03 4.98 10.41
CA SER A 17 1.50 4.30 9.21
C SER A 17 1.27 2.81 9.47
N PHE A 18 2.20 2.14 10.17
CA PHE A 18 2.07 0.74 10.55
C PHE A 18 0.85 0.52 11.47
N TYR A 19 0.72 1.35 12.50
CA TYR A 19 -0.43 1.34 13.39
C TYR A 19 -1.74 1.63 12.63
N GLY A 20 -1.71 2.61 11.70
CA GLY A 20 -2.82 2.91 10.82
C GLY A 20 -3.26 1.72 9.96
N CYS A 21 -2.32 0.92 9.44
CA CYS A 21 -2.62 -0.29 8.68
C CYS A 21 -3.31 -1.36 9.53
N ILE A 22 -2.80 -1.59 10.74
CA ILE A 22 -3.30 -2.63 11.66
C ILE A 22 -4.68 -2.26 12.20
N MET A 23 -4.83 -1.03 12.70
CA MET A 23 -5.98 -0.65 13.54
C MET A 23 -7.15 -0.09 12.76
N THR A 24 -6.93 0.34 11.51
CA THR A 24 -8.02 0.87 10.68
C THR A 24 -8.80 -0.28 10.05
N ASP A 25 -10.11 -0.29 10.28
CA ASP A 25 -11.03 -1.17 9.56
C ASP A 25 -10.91 -0.90 8.05
N PRO A 26 -10.60 -1.90 7.21
CA PRO A 26 -10.35 -1.70 5.78
C PRO A 26 -11.61 -1.33 4.99
N GLY A 27 -12.80 -1.49 5.57
CA GLY A 27 -14.09 -1.21 4.95
C GLY A 27 -15.04 -2.39 5.07
N LEU A 28 -16.28 -2.09 5.48
CA LEU A 28 -17.40 -3.03 5.59
C LEU A 28 -18.46 -2.69 4.54
N VAL A 29 -19.13 -3.72 4.01
CA VAL A 29 -20.31 -3.51 3.20
C VAL A 29 -21.42 -2.91 4.07
N PRO A 30 -22.05 -1.78 3.68
CA PRO A 30 -23.14 -1.19 4.43
C PRO A 30 -24.31 -2.17 4.61
N PRO A 31 -25.02 -2.13 5.75
CA PRO A 31 -26.25 -2.89 5.92
C PRO A 31 -27.24 -2.57 4.81
N ASN A 32 -27.97 -3.59 4.35
CA ASN A 32 -28.99 -3.48 3.31
C ASN A 32 -28.47 -2.96 1.94
N TRP A 33 -27.16 -2.98 1.69
CA TRP A 33 -26.63 -2.68 0.36
C TRP A 33 -27.24 -3.62 -0.69
N GLY A 34 -27.75 -3.04 -1.79
CA GLY A 34 -28.35 -3.78 -2.89
C GLY A 34 -29.83 -4.15 -2.72
N PHE A 35 -30.44 -3.95 -1.54
CA PHE A 35 -31.87 -4.26 -1.33
C PHE A 35 -32.83 -3.22 -1.93
N TYR A 36 -32.44 -1.93 -1.97
CA TYR A 36 -33.27 -0.83 -2.48
C TYR A 36 -32.84 -0.29 -3.84
N MET A 37 -31.87 -0.92 -4.49
CA MET A 37 -31.38 -0.47 -5.80
C MET A 37 -32.30 -1.04 -6.87
N GLY A 38 -33.16 -0.21 -7.44
CA GLY A 38 -34.19 -0.59 -8.44
C GLY A 38 -33.66 -0.77 -9.87
N ASP A 39 -32.39 -1.17 -10.05
CA ASP A 39 -31.77 -1.30 -11.37
C ASP A 39 -31.35 -2.75 -11.63
N GLU A 40 -32.16 -3.47 -12.41
CA GLU A 40 -31.98 -4.89 -12.76
C GLU A 40 -30.83 -5.12 -13.75
N THR A 41 -30.27 -4.07 -14.35
CA THR A 41 -29.37 -4.17 -15.50
C THR A 41 -27.90 -4.44 -15.16
N LYS A 42 -27.45 -4.14 -13.93
CA LYS A 42 -26.05 -4.41 -13.53
C LYS A 42 -25.90 -5.83 -12.99
N ARG A 43 -25.01 -6.65 -13.58
CA ARG A 43 -24.60 -7.98 -13.05
C ARG A 43 -24.19 -7.86 -11.57
N ARG A 44 -25.11 -8.20 -10.67
CA ARG A 44 -24.90 -8.06 -9.23
C ARG A 44 -24.06 -9.23 -8.71
N ARG A 45 -22.89 -8.95 -8.16
CA ARG A 45 -22.07 -9.97 -7.49
C ARG A 45 -22.62 -10.20 -6.08
N TYR A 46 -22.82 -11.46 -5.70
CA TYR A 46 -23.31 -11.84 -4.38
C TYR A 46 -22.26 -12.60 -3.56
N CYS A 47 -22.19 -12.37 -2.25
CA CYS A 47 -21.39 -13.18 -1.34
C CYS A 47 -22.29 -14.16 -0.58
N LYS A 48 -22.20 -15.46 -0.91
CA LYS A 48 -22.94 -16.52 -0.20
C LYS A 48 -22.51 -16.66 1.27
N MET A 49 -21.22 -16.49 1.56
CA MET A 49 -20.67 -16.60 2.93
C MET A 49 -21.17 -15.50 3.87
N CYS A 50 -21.26 -14.27 3.36
CA CYS A 50 -21.67 -13.11 4.15
C CYS A 50 -23.16 -12.75 3.98
N ASN A 51 -23.88 -13.43 3.09
CA ASN A 51 -25.28 -13.15 2.76
C ASN A 51 -25.54 -11.69 2.34
N VAL A 52 -24.61 -11.08 1.59
CA VAL A 52 -24.69 -9.67 1.15
C VAL A 52 -24.43 -9.53 -0.34
N TRP A 53 -25.09 -8.57 -0.97
CA TRP A 53 -24.70 -8.08 -2.29
C TRP A 53 -23.36 -7.36 -2.18
N LYS A 54 -22.42 -7.67 -3.07
CA LYS A 54 -21.10 -7.04 -3.11
C LYS A 54 -21.19 -5.74 -3.91
N PRO A 55 -20.88 -4.58 -3.32
CA PRO A 55 -20.56 -3.39 -4.10
C PRO A 55 -19.43 -3.67 -5.10
N ASP A 56 -19.27 -2.76 -6.06
CA ASP A 56 -18.12 -2.82 -6.97
C ASP A 56 -16.81 -2.80 -6.16
N ARG A 57 -15.80 -3.51 -6.69
CA ARG A 57 -14.46 -3.63 -6.09
C ARG A 57 -14.42 -4.29 -4.70
N THR A 58 -15.54 -4.85 -4.24
CA THR A 58 -15.62 -5.58 -2.96
C THR A 58 -15.34 -7.07 -3.15
N HIS A 59 -14.49 -7.64 -2.31
CA HIS A 59 -14.17 -9.07 -2.33
C HIS A 59 -14.29 -9.68 -0.91
N HIS A 60 -14.56 -10.98 -0.84
CA HIS A 60 -14.63 -11.70 0.44
C HIS A 60 -13.22 -12.18 0.78
N CYS A 61 -12.72 -11.80 1.95
CA CYS A 61 -11.49 -12.36 2.48
C CYS A 61 -11.86 -13.50 3.44
N SER A 62 -11.40 -14.72 3.14
CA SER A 62 -11.62 -15.89 3.99
C SER A 62 -10.89 -15.79 5.34
N ILE A 63 -9.72 -15.14 5.38
CA ILE A 63 -8.93 -14.95 6.60
C ILE A 63 -9.63 -13.97 7.55
N CYS A 64 -10.10 -12.83 7.04
CA CYS A 64 -10.89 -11.89 7.82
C CYS A 64 -12.36 -12.32 8.01
N ASN A 65 -12.79 -13.37 7.29
CA ASN A 65 -14.16 -13.91 7.25
C ASN A 65 -15.25 -12.84 6.99
N ARG A 66 -15.00 -11.91 6.07
CA ARG A 66 -15.94 -10.85 5.71
C ARG A 66 -15.65 -10.25 4.33
N CYS A 67 -16.63 -9.53 3.79
CA CYS A 67 -16.44 -8.70 2.61
C CYS A 67 -15.71 -7.39 2.94
N ILE A 68 -14.70 -7.06 2.14
CA ILE A 68 -13.84 -5.88 2.29
C ILE A 68 -14.08 -4.94 1.10
N LEU A 69 -14.43 -3.68 1.38
CA LEU A 69 -14.60 -2.66 0.34
C LEU A 69 -13.27 -2.35 -0.33
N ASN A 70 -13.28 -2.17 -1.66
CA ASN A 70 -12.08 -1.91 -2.47
C ASN A 70 -10.89 -2.79 -2.06
N MET A 71 -11.13 -4.10 -1.94
CA MET A 71 -10.15 -5.03 -1.41
C MET A 71 -8.94 -5.08 -2.34
N ASP A 72 -7.76 -4.80 -1.78
CA ASP A 72 -6.50 -5.00 -2.45
C ASP A 72 -6.03 -6.43 -2.18
N HIS A 73 -5.60 -6.71 -0.95
CA HIS A 73 -5.18 -8.05 -0.54
C HIS A 73 -5.31 -8.23 0.98
N HIS A 74 -5.19 -9.47 1.44
CA HIS A 74 -4.91 -9.72 2.85
C HIS A 74 -3.40 -9.71 3.07
N CYS A 75 -2.92 -8.89 4.01
CA CYS A 75 -1.50 -8.74 4.27
C CYS A 75 -1.15 -9.36 5.64
N PRO A 76 -0.45 -10.50 5.66
CA PRO A 76 -0.08 -11.17 6.91
C PRO A 76 0.80 -10.29 7.82
N TRP A 77 1.62 -9.41 7.23
CA TRP A 77 2.57 -8.56 7.95
C TRP A 77 1.91 -7.49 8.82
N ILE A 78 0.68 -7.10 8.50
CA ILE A 78 -0.13 -6.17 9.30
C ILE A 78 -1.31 -6.86 9.97
N ASN A 79 -1.43 -8.19 9.81
CA ASN A 79 -2.55 -9.00 10.29
C ASN A 79 -3.93 -8.38 9.99
N ASN A 80 -4.07 -7.79 8.80
CA ASN A 80 -5.28 -7.08 8.38
C ASN A 80 -5.39 -7.10 6.85
N CYS A 81 -6.59 -6.90 6.34
CA CYS A 81 -6.79 -6.61 4.92
C CYS A 81 -6.37 -5.19 4.58
N VAL A 82 -5.82 -5.00 3.39
CA VAL A 82 -5.67 -3.68 2.76
C VAL A 82 -6.91 -3.46 1.90
N GLY A 83 -7.67 -2.42 2.21
CA GLY A 83 -8.93 -2.08 1.54
C GLY A 83 -9.14 -0.58 1.45
N PHE A 84 -10.40 -0.17 1.21
CA PHE A 84 -10.76 1.22 0.95
C PHE A 84 -10.20 2.22 1.97
N TYR A 85 -10.39 1.97 3.26
CA TYR A 85 -10.02 2.96 4.28
C TYR A 85 -8.53 2.95 4.61
N ASN A 86 -7.84 1.81 4.62
CA ASN A 86 -6.45 1.75 5.08
C ASN A 86 -5.39 1.66 3.97
N ARG A 87 -5.79 1.66 2.69
CA ARG A 87 -4.86 1.64 1.55
C ARG A 87 -3.86 2.81 1.59
N LYS A 88 -4.28 4.00 2.02
CA LYS A 88 -3.38 5.15 2.22
C LYS A 88 -2.22 4.80 3.17
N PHE A 89 -2.54 4.28 4.35
CA PHE A 89 -1.55 3.91 5.35
C PHE A 89 -0.61 2.83 4.84
N PHE A 90 -1.11 1.89 4.04
CA PHE A 90 -0.27 0.86 3.44
C PHE A 90 0.78 1.45 2.49
N ILE A 91 0.37 2.35 1.57
CA ILE A 91 1.32 3.02 0.67
C ILE A 91 2.32 3.88 1.44
N GLN A 92 1.86 4.58 2.49
CA GLN A 92 2.73 5.35 3.39
C GLN A 92 3.74 4.47 4.12
N LEU A 93 3.29 3.33 4.69
CA LEU A 93 4.15 2.36 5.35
C LEU A 93 5.27 1.88 4.42
N LEU A 94 4.94 1.47 3.20
CA LEU A 94 5.95 1.04 2.22
C LEU A 94 6.94 2.17 1.92
N SER A 95 6.44 3.39 1.73
CA SER A 95 7.27 4.57 1.43
C SER A 95 8.23 4.89 2.59
N TYR A 96 7.76 4.88 3.84
CA TYR A 96 8.60 5.20 5.00
C TYR A 96 9.59 4.10 5.35
N VAL A 97 9.23 2.82 5.18
CA VAL A 97 10.19 1.71 5.31
C VAL A 97 11.30 1.87 4.28
N TYR A 98 10.94 2.16 3.02
CA TYR A 98 11.92 2.37 1.95
C TYR A 98 12.85 3.56 2.24
N LEU A 99 12.30 4.72 2.60
CA LEU A 99 13.11 5.90 2.95
C LEU A 99 14.03 5.62 4.15
N SER A 100 13.54 4.90 5.16
CA SER A 100 14.35 4.51 6.32
C SER A 100 15.49 3.59 5.92
N LEU A 101 15.26 2.62 5.03
CA LEU A 101 16.31 1.74 4.50
C LEU A 101 17.36 2.50 3.69
N VAL A 102 16.95 3.45 2.85
CA VAL A 102 17.88 4.32 2.10
C VAL A 102 18.79 5.07 3.07
N VAL A 103 18.23 5.66 4.13
CA VAL A 103 19.00 6.35 5.16
C VAL A 103 19.99 5.37 5.83
N VAL A 104 19.52 4.21 6.29
CA VAL A 104 20.37 3.19 6.91
C VAL A 104 21.54 2.80 5.99
N VAL A 105 21.28 2.54 4.72
CA VAL A 105 22.32 2.17 3.74
C VAL A 105 23.35 3.30 3.58
N ILE A 106 22.91 4.54 3.38
CA ILE A 106 23.81 5.70 3.19
C ILE A 106 24.73 5.89 4.41
N PHE A 107 24.19 5.81 5.63
CA PHE A 107 24.97 6.05 6.85
C PHE A 107 25.82 4.84 7.28
N THR A 108 25.47 3.63 6.87
CA THR A 108 26.23 2.42 7.23
C THR A 108 27.49 2.26 6.37
N VAL A 109 27.49 2.72 5.11
CA VAL A 109 28.63 2.56 4.20
C VAL A 109 29.94 3.17 4.74
N PRO A 110 29.99 4.45 5.19
CA PRO A 110 31.21 5.03 5.74
C PRO A 110 31.69 4.33 7.01
N GLU A 111 30.76 3.94 7.89
CA GLU A 111 31.08 3.23 9.13
C GLU A 111 31.71 1.87 8.84
N LEU A 112 31.13 1.11 7.89
CA LEU A 112 31.67 -0.17 7.47
C LEU A 112 33.06 -0.02 6.86
N TRP A 113 33.27 1.00 6.00
CA TRP A 113 34.56 1.31 5.42
C TRP A 113 35.62 1.60 6.50
N ASN A 114 35.27 2.42 7.49
CA ASN A 114 36.16 2.77 8.60
C ASN A 114 36.52 1.55 9.45
N ARG A 115 35.54 0.71 9.80
CA ARG A 115 35.75 -0.52 10.59
C ARG A 115 36.68 -1.51 9.90
N VAL A 116 36.44 -1.76 8.61
CA VAL A 116 37.30 -2.62 7.80
C VAL A 116 38.71 -2.03 7.72
N GLY A 117 38.84 -0.72 7.53
CA GLY A 117 40.13 -0.03 7.54
C GLY A 117 40.92 -0.21 8.85
N LEU A 118 40.27 -0.03 10.00
CA LEU A 118 40.89 -0.18 11.33
C LEU A 118 41.36 -1.62 11.58
N LEU A 119 40.56 -2.61 11.18
CA LEU A 119 40.87 -4.02 11.37
C LEU A 119 41.97 -4.53 10.43
N THR A 120 42.13 -3.91 9.26
CA THR A 120 43.13 -4.34 8.25
C THR A 120 44.48 -3.62 8.39
N ARG A 121 44.52 -2.44 9.02
CA ARG A 121 45.72 -1.60 9.10
C ARG A 121 46.51 -1.70 10.41
N ASP A 122 46.30 -2.76 11.21
CA ASP A 122 46.92 -2.97 12.53
C ASP A 122 46.96 -1.66 13.38
N SER A 123 45.81 -1.01 13.50
CA SER A 123 45.71 0.35 14.05
C SER A 123 45.70 0.41 15.59
N GLY A 124 46.24 -0.61 16.27
CA GLY A 124 46.26 -0.67 17.74
C GLY A 124 44.88 -0.88 18.38
N VAL A 125 44.05 -1.75 17.78
CA VAL A 125 42.71 -2.08 18.29
C VAL A 125 42.81 -2.76 19.66
N THR A 126 42.15 -2.21 20.68
CA THR A 126 42.24 -2.69 22.08
C THR A 126 41.60 -4.06 22.29
N ASN A 127 40.48 -4.35 21.63
CA ASN A 127 39.80 -5.64 21.66
C ASN A 127 39.40 -6.09 20.24
N PRO A 128 40.32 -6.74 19.50
CA PRO A 128 40.10 -7.09 18.10
C PRO A 128 38.92 -8.05 17.91
N THR A 129 38.71 -8.99 18.84
CA THR A 129 37.60 -9.95 18.74
C THR A 129 36.24 -9.27 18.78
N LEU A 130 36.04 -8.31 19.70
CA LEU A 130 34.78 -7.57 19.79
C LEU A 130 34.52 -6.70 18.54
N GLU A 131 35.57 -6.06 18.01
CA GLU A 131 35.46 -5.26 16.78
C GLU A 131 35.15 -6.12 15.55
N TRP A 132 35.73 -7.32 15.44
CA TRP A 132 35.35 -8.28 14.40
C TRP A 132 33.89 -8.71 14.50
N ILE A 133 33.44 -9.08 15.71
CA ILE A 133 32.05 -9.49 15.94
C ILE A 133 31.08 -8.38 15.55
N SER A 134 31.30 -7.15 16.04
CA SER A 134 30.44 -6.01 15.71
C SER A 134 30.46 -5.66 14.22
N THR A 135 31.61 -5.78 13.56
CA THR A 135 31.75 -5.55 12.11
C THR A 135 30.99 -6.60 11.31
N ILE A 136 31.03 -7.87 11.72
CA ILE A 136 30.25 -8.95 11.10
C ILE A 136 28.76 -8.65 11.24
N PHE A 137 28.28 -8.31 12.44
CA PHE A 137 26.87 -7.94 12.65
C PHE A 137 26.44 -6.75 11.79
N LEU A 138 27.25 -5.70 11.74
CA LEU A 138 26.98 -4.53 10.89
C LEU A 138 26.92 -4.91 9.42
N THR A 139 27.83 -5.76 8.96
CA THR A 139 27.87 -6.27 7.57
C THR A 139 26.61 -7.07 7.26
N CYS A 140 26.20 -7.98 8.14
CA CYS A 140 24.97 -8.76 7.97
C CYS A 140 23.73 -7.85 7.92
N ALA A 141 23.63 -6.87 8.83
CA ALA A 141 22.54 -5.89 8.84
C ALA A 141 22.51 -5.05 7.55
N PHE A 142 23.68 -4.65 7.04
CA PHE A 142 23.81 -3.93 5.78
C PHE A 142 23.35 -4.78 4.59
N CYS A 143 23.79 -6.04 4.48
CA CYS A 143 23.37 -6.96 3.44
C CYS A 143 21.85 -7.21 3.46
N MET A 144 21.26 -7.41 4.64
CA MET A 144 19.82 -7.54 4.80
C MET A 144 19.08 -6.26 4.38
N SER A 145 19.62 -5.09 4.72
CA SER A 145 19.04 -3.80 4.33
C SER A 145 19.04 -3.61 2.82
N LEU A 146 20.12 -4.00 2.13
CA LEU A 146 20.19 -3.97 0.67
C LEU A 146 19.19 -4.93 0.01
N LEU A 147 19.07 -6.15 0.53
CA LEU A 147 18.10 -7.13 0.04
C LEU A 147 16.67 -6.60 0.16
N LEU A 148 16.31 -6.04 1.31
CA LEU A 148 15.01 -5.42 1.54
C LEU A 148 14.79 -4.20 0.64
N LEU A 149 15.81 -3.36 0.44
CA LEU A 149 15.71 -2.19 -0.42
C LEU A 149 15.42 -2.60 -1.88
N CYS A 150 16.12 -3.61 -2.39
CA CYS A 150 15.91 -4.14 -3.74
C CYS A 150 14.49 -4.71 -3.93
N THR A 151 14.01 -5.52 -2.98
CA THR A 151 12.68 -6.12 -3.06
C THR A 151 11.57 -5.07 -2.93
N LEU A 152 11.69 -4.14 -1.97
CA LEU A 152 10.73 -3.06 -1.76
C LEU A 152 10.68 -2.06 -2.91
N THR A 153 11.79 -1.84 -3.62
CA THR A 153 11.82 -0.97 -4.81
C THR A 153 10.76 -1.42 -5.83
N ASN A 154 10.73 -2.72 -6.13
CA ASN A 154 9.77 -3.27 -7.11
C ASN A 154 8.35 -3.25 -6.56
N PHE A 155 8.18 -3.59 -5.28
CA PHE A 155 6.87 -3.63 -4.63
C PHE A 155 6.21 -2.25 -4.56
N ILE A 156 6.96 -1.20 -4.23
CA ILE A 156 6.47 0.18 -4.21
C ILE A 156 6.13 0.65 -5.62
N LYS A 157 7.01 0.40 -6.60
CA LYS A 157 6.73 0.77 -8.01
C LYS A 157 5.42 0.14 -8.50
N PHE A 158 5.20 -1.13 -8.17
CA PHE A 158 3.97 -1.83 -8.48
C PHE A 158 2.75 -1.17 -7.83
N HIS A 159 2.74 -0.98 -6.50
CA HIS A 159 1.58 -0.39 -5.83
C HIS A 159 1.34 1.07 -6.20
N MET A 160 2.39 1.86 -6.45
CA MET A 160 2.26 3.23 -6.96
C MET A 160 1.60 3.24 -8.34
N LYS A 161 1.99 2.33 -9.24
CA LYS A 161 1.33 2.17 -10.54
C LYS A 161 -0.16 1.85 -10.36
N LEU A 162 -0.50 0.90 -9.48
CA LEU A 162 -1.89 0.54 -9.21
C LEU A 162 -2.72 1.72 -8.69
N VAL A 163 -2.17 2.54 -7.79
CA VAL A 163 -2.87 3.75 -7.32
C VAL A 163 -3.07 4.74 -8.47
N LEU A 164 -2.03 4.98 -9.27
CA LEU A 164 -2.09 5.96 -10.36
C LEU A 164 -3.01 5.55 -11.52
N GLU A 165 -3.18 4.25 -11.76
CA GLU A 165 -4.06 3.67 -12.79
C GLU A 165 -5.42 3.20 -12.22
N ASN A 166 -5.67 3.45 -10.94
CA ASN A 166 -6.88 3.07 -10.22
C ASN A 166 -7.25 1.58 -10.31
N TYR A 167 -6.28 0.73 -10.08
CA TYR A 167 -6.45 -0.71 -9.91
C TYR A 167 -6.28 -1.10 -8.45
N THR A 168 -6.93 -2.18 -8.03
CA THR A 168 -6.46 -3.02 -6.91
C THR A 168 -5.52 -4.11 -7.44
N THR A 169 -4.82 -4.80 -6.54
CA THR A 169 -4.07 -6.01 -6.93
C THR A 169 -4.95 -7.09 -7.53
N ILE A 170 -6.17 -7.28 -7.01
CA ILE A 170 -7.14 -8.25 -7.56
C ILE A 170 -7.54 -7.85 -8.98
N GLU A 171 -7.94 -6.61 -9.19
CA GLU A 171 -8.34 -6.12 -10.51
C GLU A 171 -7.18 -6.17 -11.52
N ASN A 172 -5.95 -5.91 -11.07
CA ASN A 172 -4.77 -6.04 -11.94
C ASN A 172 -4.47 -7.50 -12.33
N LEU A 173 -4.86 -8.48 -11.52
CA LEU A 173 -4.74 -9.91 -11.85
C LEU A 173 -5.88 -10.38 -12.76
N GLU A 174 -7.05 -9.77 -12.65
CA GLU A 174 -8.25 -10.11 -13.45
C GLU A 174 -8.32 -9.34 -14.78
N ARG A 175 -7.44 -8.36 -15.03
CA ARG A 175 -7.50 -7.53 -16.24
C ARG A 175 -7.07 -8.29 -17.49
N GLU A 176 -7.65 -7.90 -18.61
CA GLU A 176 -7.12 -8.21 -19.93
C GLU A 176 -5.86 -7.38 -20.22
N GLU A 177 -4.91 -7.97 -20.95
CA GLU A 177 -3.68 -7.28 -21.34
C GLU A 177 -3.99 -6.04 -22.18
N GLY A 178 -3.44 -4.88 -21.77
CA GLY A 178 -3.66 -3.60 -22.45
C GLY A 178 -4.95 -2.87 -22.06
N ALA A 179 -5.87 -3.49 -21.32
CA ALA A 179 -7.09 -2.83 -20.88
C ALA A 179 -6.81 -1.74 -19.82
N ARG A 180 -7.47 -0.58 -19.97
CA ARG A 180 -7.47 0.49 -18.97
C ARG A 180 -8.52 0.21 -17.90
N SER A 181 -8.24 0.64 -16.66
CA SER A 181 -9.22 0.49 -15.57
C SER A 181 -10.45 1.33 -15.88
N LYS A 182 -11.64 0.72 -15.79
CA LYS A 182 -12.91 1.47 -15.90
C LYS A 182 -13.07 2.53 -14.80
N PHE A 183 -12.33 2.38 -13.71
CA PHE A 183 -12.30 3.33 -12.59
C PHE A 183 -11.22 4.40 -12.75
N ASP A 184 -10.35 4.31 -13.76
CA ASP A 184 -9.34 5.35 -14.02
C ASP A 184 -10.02 6.67 -14.40
N ILE A 185 -9.94 7.65 -13.51
CA ILE A 185 -10.44 9.02 -13.70
C ILE A 185 -9.29 10.02 -13.85
N GLY A 186 -8.09 9.55 -14.19
CA GLY A 186 -6.88 10.35 -14.35
C GLY A 186 -6.02 10.37 -13.09
N ARG A 187 -4.70 10.28 -13.28
CA ARG A 187 -3.67 10.06 -12.24
C ARG A 187 -3.86 10.88 -10.97
N ARG A 188 -4.12 12.19 -11.08
CA ARG A 188 -4.31 13.06 -9.92
C ARG A 188 -5.56 12.68 -9.12
N ARG A 189 -6.70 12.47 -9.80
CA ARG A 189 -7.96 12.12 -9.14
C ARG A 189 -7.91 10.70 -8.56
N ASN A 190 -7.20 9.78 -9.22
CA ASN A 190 -6.95 8.44 -8.68
C ASN A 190 -6.10 8.50 -7.40
N TRP A 191 -5.08 9.36 -7.38
CA TRP A 191 -4.27 9.58 -6.18
C TRP A 191 -5.10 10.22 -5.05
N GLU A 192 -5.86 11.27 -5.34
CA GLU A 192 -6.74 11.95 -4.39
C GLU A 192 -7.81 10.99 -3.83
N GLN A 193 -8.30 10.02 -4.60
CA GLN A 193 -9.21 8.97 -4.11
C GLN A 193 -8.60 8.15 -2.97
N VAL A 194 -7.29 7.93 -2.97
CA VAL A 194 -6.60 7.19 -1.89
C VAL A 194 -6.12 8.12 -0.78
N PHE A 195 -5.51 9.26 -1.12
CA PHE A 195 -4.81 10.11 -0.17
C PHE A 195 -5.62 11.30 0.38
N GLY A 196 -6.80 11.56 -0.19
CA GLY A 196 -7.61 12.74 0.10
C GLY A 196 -7.24 13.95 -0.77
N SER A 197 -8.07 14.99 -0.68
CA SER A 197 -7.99 16.18 -1.55
C SER A 197 -6.88 17.17 -1.16
N GLN A 198 -6.41 17.13 0.09
CA GLN A 198 -5.38 18.07 0.57
C GLN A 198 -3.97 17.49 0.44
N ALA A 199 -3.21 17.99 -0.54
CA ALA A 199 -1.89 17.48 -0.89
C ALA A 199 -0.85 17.53 0.24
N TRP A 200 -0.90 18.59 1.06
CA TRP A 200 0.05 18.74 2.18
C TRP A 200 -0.16 17.70 3.30
N LEU A 201 -1.30 16.99 3.32
CA LEU A 201 -1.60 15.90 4.26
C LEU A 201 -1.22 14.51 3.71
N TRP A 202 -0.72 14.41 2.48
CA TRP A 202 -0.41 13.12 1.85
C TRP A 202 0.75 12.39 2.53
N TRP A 203 1.67 13.13 3.16
CA TRP A 203 2.79 12.57 3.92
C TRP A 203 2.47 12.40 5.41
N LEU A 204 1.23 12.63 5.84
CA LEU A 204 0.84 12.43 7.23
C LEU A 204 -0.05 11.18 7.36
N PRO A 205 0.29 10.21 8.23
CA PRO A 205 -0.50 9.02 8.47
C PRO A 205 -1.67 9.32 9.41
N MET A 206 -2.62 10.10 8.90
CA MET A 206 -3.85 10.43 9.60
C MET A 206 -5.05 10.47 8.66
N HIS A 207 -6.22 10.20 9.23
CA HIS A 207 -7.53 10.45 8.62
C HIS A 207 -8.19 11.65 9.27
N THR A 208 -8.16 12.77 8.58
CA THR A 208 -9.07 13.90 8.81
C THR A 208 -10.15 13.87 7.74
N GLN A 209 -11.16 14.75 7.83
CA GLN A 209 -12.12 14.92 6.74
C GLN A 209 -11.45 15.22 5.38
N ALA A 210 -10.26 15.83 5.41
CA ALA A 210 -9.50 16.23 4.23
C ALA A 210 -8.46 15.21 3.75
N SER A 211 -8.09 14.23 4.58
CA SER A 211 -7.01 13.27 4.30
C SER A 211 -7.44 11.81 4.30
N ARG A 212 -8.74 11.55 4.50
CA ARG A 212 -9.38 10.26 4.26
C ARG A 212 -9.58 10.02 2.75
N PRO A 213 -9.69 8.75 2.31
CA PRO A 213 -10.03 8.44 0.92
C PRO A 213 -11.34 9.10 0.49
N ILE A 214 -11.41 9.52 -0.78
CA ILE A 214 -12.59 10.20 -1.34
C ILE A 214 -13.59 9.15 -1.82
N GLY A 215 -14.83 9.26 -1.33
CA GLY A 215 -15.94 8.37 -1.67
C GLY A 215 -16.46 7.61 -0.45
N ASP A 216 -17.39 6.69 -0.70
CA ASP A 216 -18.04 5.84 0.30
C ASP A 216 -17.56 4.37 0.22
N GLY A 217 -16.69 4.06 -0.74
CA GLY A 217 -16.17 2.72 -1.00
C GLY A 217 -17.15 1.78 -1.70
N VAL A 218 -18.38 2.24 -1.98
CA VAL A 218 -19.45 1.44 -2.60
C VAL A 218 -19.90 1.98 -3.95
N ARG A 219 -19.76 3.28 -4.20
CA ARG A 219 -20.06 3.95 -5.46
C ARG A 219 -18.78 4.51 -6.08
N TRP A 220 -18.57 4.20 -7.35
CA TRP A 220 -17.36 4.57 -8.07
C TRP A 220 -17.70 5.41 -9.29
N ARG A 221 -16.91 6.46 -9.53
CA ARG A 221 -16.94 7.17 -10.81
C ARG A 221 -16.25 6.30 -11.85
N VAL A 222 -16.89 6.11 -12.99
CA VAL A 222 -16.39 5.32 -14.12
C VAL A 222 -16.23 6.21 -15.35
N HIS A 223 -15.32 5.85 -16.26
CA HIS A 223 -15.18 6.52 -17.55
C HIS A 223 -16.34 6.11 -18.48
N TYR A 224 -17.16 7.07 -18.91
CA TYR A 224 -18.46 6.83 -19.55
C TYR A 224 -18.40 6.09 -20.90
N THR A 225 -17.30 6.24 -21.64
CA THR A 225 -17.14 5.71 -23.01
C THR A 225 -17.23 4.19 -23.13
N ARG A 226 -17.03 3.42 -22.06
CA ARG A 226 -17.06 1.94 -22.12
C ARG A 226 -18.40 1.31 -21.73
N VAL A 227 -19.32 2.07 -21.13
CA VAL A 227 -20.63 1.55 -20.72
C VAL A 227 -21.50 1.26 -21.94
N ILE A 228 -21.37 2.07 -23.00
CA ILE A 228 -22.10 1.88 -24.25
C ILE A 228 -21.61 0.63 -24.99
N ASP A 229 -20.30 0.38 -25.02
CA ASP A 229 -19.73 -0.79 -25.72
C ASP A 229 -20.10 -2.14 -25.07
N GLU A 230 -20.27 -2.20 -23.73
CA GLU A 230 -20.72 -3.43 -23.03
C GLU A 230 -22.24 -3.65 -23.13
N ASP A 231 -23.03 -2.57 -23.28
CA ASP A 231 -24.49 -2.64 -23.44
C ASP A 231 -24.93 -2.88 -24.92
N GLU A 232 -24.04 -2.64 -25.90
CA GLU A 232 -24.29 -2.88 -27.34
C GLU A 232 -23.97 -4.32 -27.80
N GLU A 233 -23.38 -5.18 -26.97
CA GLU A 233 -23.32 -6.64 -27.21
C GLU A 233 -24.70 -7.29 -26.95
N LEU A 234 -25.73 -6.86 -27.68
CA LEU A 234 -26.98 -7.60 -27.83
C LEU A 234 -26.70 -8.92 -28.56
N PRO A 235 -27.36 -10.03 -28.19
CA PRO A 235 -27.10 -11.32 -28.80
C PRO A 235 -27.42 -11.25 -30.30
N HIS A 236 -26.42 -11.57 -31.12
CA HIS A 236 -26.66 -11.91 -32.52
C HIS A 236 -27.65 -13.08 -32.57
N GLU A 237 -28.82 -12.81 -33.16
CA GLU A 237 -29.84 -13.82 -33.52
C GLU A 237 -29.26 -14.94 -34.40
#